data_AF-A0A8J4PUX9-F1
#
_entry.id   AF-A0A8J4PUX9-F1
#
_cell.length_a   1.000
_cell.length_b   1.000
_cell.length_c   1.000
_cell.angle_alpha   90.00
_cell.angle_beta   90.00
_cell.angle_gamma   90.00
#
_symmetry.space_group_name_H-M   'P 1'
#
loop_
_entity.id
_entity.type
_entity.pdbx_description
1 polymer ?
#
loop_
_entity_poly.entity_id
_entity_poly.type
_entity_poly.pdbx_seq_one_letter_code
_entity_poly.pdbx_strand_id
1 'polypeptide(L)'
;MVFRKILSNLTPKMGNKNYYKGRGVYNPGKVNSKGRFHITAEKAQVIHAPDLTDFELKPYVSRHAFPISKEEVDAKKQTKLQNRMKRLEHSIAPNH
;
A
#
# COMPACT_ATOMS: atom_id res chain seq x y z
N MET A 1 -7.73 28.57 27.53
CA MET A 1 -7.19 27.80 26.39
C MET A 1 -8.26 27.67 25.30
N VAL A 2 -8.47 28.67 24.43
CA VAL A 2 -9.61 28.67 23.46
C VAL A 2 -9.21 29.07 22.01
N PHE A 3 -7.99 29.54 21.77
CA PHE A 3 -7.59 30.15 20.48
C PHE A 3 -6.86 29.23 19.48
N ARG A 4 -6.83 27.90 19.67
CA ARG A 4 -6.19 26.98 18.68
C ARG A 4 -7.13 26.47 17.58
N LYS A 5 -8.45 26.69 17.69
CA LYS A 5 -9.44 26.22 16.70
C LYS A 5 -9.60 27.16 15.49
N ILE A 6 -9.08 28.38 15.59
CA ILE A 6 -9.25 29.46 14.58
C ILE A 6 -8.18 29.40 13.48
N LEU A 7 -7.00 28.84 13.75
CA LEU A 7 -5.90 28.68 12.78
C LEU A 7 -5.84 27.26 12.19
N SER A 8 -6.98 26.75 11.73
CA SER A 8 -7.00 25.47 10.99
C SER A 8 -6.82 25.70 9.49
N ASN A 9 -6.26 24.72 8.79
CA ASN A 9 -6.08 24.78 7.34
C ASN A 9 -7.42 25.01 6.64
N LEU A 10 -7.43 25.92 5.66
CA LEU A 10 -8.63 26.23 4.90
C LEU A 10 -9.15 24.98 4.17
N THR A 11 -10.41 24.64 4.44
CA THR A 11 -11.10 23.52 3.81
C THR A 11 -12.16 24.02 2.83
N PRO A 12 -12.60 23.18 1.87
CA PRO A 12 -13.59 23.57 0.86
C PRO A 12 -14.92 24.07 1.45
N LYS A 13 -15.21 23.74 2.72
CA LYS A 13 -16.43 24.14 3.43
C LYS A 13 -16.36 25.56 4.03
N MET A 14 -15.18 26.17 4.02
CA MET A 14 -14.91 27.45 4.69
C MET A 14 -14.74 28.61 3.71
N GLY A 15 -14.56 28.32 2.41
CA GLY A 15 -14.42 29.35 1.37
C GLY A 15 -15.75 29.70 0.71
N ASN A 16 -15.71 30.69 -0.18
CA ASN A 16 -16.87 31.06 -1.00
C ASN A 16 -17.11 30.05 -2.15
N LYS A 17 -18.12 30.30 -3.00
CA LYS A 17 -18.48 29.43 -4.14
C LYS A 17 -17.32 29.15 -5.11
N ASN A 18 -16.34 30.04 -5.20
CA ASN A 18 -15.19 29.92 -6.11
C ASN A 18 -14.01 29.17 -5.47
N TYR A 19 -14.08 28.86 -4.16
CA TYR A 19 -13.05 28.11 -3.46
C TYR A 19 -13.23 26.60 -3.67
N TYR A 20 -12.96 26.15 -4.90
CA TYR A 20 -13.09 24.76 -5.31
C TYR A 20 -11.81 23.97 -5.04
N LYS A 21 -11.64 23.53 -3.78
CA LYS A 21 -10.52 22.67 -3.36
C LYS A 21 -11.01 21.24 -3.09
N GLY A 22 -10.16 20.25 -3.38
CA GLY A 22 -10.42 18.84 -3.06
C GLY A 22 -10.08 18.45 -1.63
N ARG A 23 -10.32 17.18 -1.28
CA ARG A 23 -9.97 16.57 0.03
C ARG A 23 -8.82 15.56 -0.06
N GLY A 24 -8.03 15.61 -1.13
CA GLY A 24 -6.90 14.68 -1.35
C GLY A 24 -7.29 13.35 -1.98
N VAL A 25 -8.49 13.24 -2.55
CA VAL A 25 -8.88 12.07 -3.36
C VAL A 25 -8.04 12.04 -4.64
N TYR A 26 -7.59 10.84 -5.04
CA TYR A 26 -6.89 10.63 -6.30
C TYR A 26 -7.76 11.04 -7.49
N ASN A 27 -7.17 11.53 -8.57
CA ASN A 27 -7.92 11.97 -9.75
C ASN A 27 -8.14 10.81 -10.74
N PRO A 28 -9.38 10.28 -10.91
CA PRO A 28 -9.65 9.16 -11.80
C PRO A 28 -9.83 9.57 -13.27
N GLY A 29 -9.83 10.87 -13.60
CA GLY A 29 -10.24 11.31 -14.93
C GLY A 29 -10.01 12.79 -15.24
N LYS A 30 -10.76 13.30 -16.20
CA LYS A 30 -10.74 14.73 -16.59
C LYS A 30 -12.11 15.19 -17.06
N VAL A 31 -12.36 16.49 -16.91
CA VAL A 31 -13.53 17.15 -17.49
C VAL A 31 -13.24 17.48 -18.96
N ASN A 32 -14.20 17.25 -19.85
CA ASN A 32 -14.08 17.62 -21.27
C ASN A 32 -14.50 19.08 -21.53
N SER A 33 -14.31 19.58 -22.76
CA SER A 33 -14.68 20.94 -23.14
C SER A 33 -16.17 21.27 -22.97
N LYS A 34 -17.04 20.25 -22.92
CA LYS A 34 -18.49 20.38 -22.68
C LYS A 34 -18.86 20.29 -21.20
N GLY A 35 -17.88 20.31 -20.28
CA GLY A 35 -18.10 20.24 -18.84
C GLY A 35 -18.50 18.85 -18.30
N ARG A 36 -18.42 17.79 -19.12
CA ARG A 36 -18.73 16.42 -18.67
C ARG A 36 -17.46 15.73 -18.15
N PHE A 37 -17.57 15.05 -17.02
CA PHE A 37 -16.47 14.29 -16.46
C PHE A 37 -16.31 12.95 -17.19
N HIS A 38 -15.09 12.59 -17.55
CA HIS A 38 -14.74 11.33 -18.20
C HIS A 38 -13.69 10.58 -17.37
N ILE A 39 -13.99 9.33 -17.02
CA ILE A 39 -13.12 8.45 -16.24
C ILE A 39 -12.13 7.77 -17.18
N THR A 40 -10.85 7.74 -16.81
CA THR A 40 -9.83 6.98 -17.53
C THR A 40 -9.73 5.59 -16.91
N ALA A 41 -10.10 4.54 -17.67
CA ALA A 41 -10.11 3.16 -17.16
C ALA A 41 -8.73 2.72 -16.61
N GLU A 42 -7.65 3.13 -17.25
CA GLU A 42 -6.27 2.84 -16.81
C GLU A 42 -5.91 3.45 -15.44
N LYS A 43 -6.62 4.52 -15.03
CA LYS A 43 -6.43 5.17 -13.73
C LYS A 43 -7.33 4.59 -12.65
N ALA A 44 -8.25 3.69 -13.00
CA ALA A 44 -9.10 3.03 -12.03
C ALA A 44 -8.25 2.03 -11.23
N GLN A 45 -8.29 2.15 -9.91
CA GLN A 45 -7.59 1.21 -9.04
C GLN A 45 -8.29 -0.15 -9.10
N VAL A 46 -7.58 -1.17 -9.55
CA VAL A 46 -8.03 -2.57 -9.51
C VAL A 46 -7.36 -3.26 -8.33
N ILE A 47 -8.16 -3.83 -7.43
CA ILE A 47 -7.66 -4.58 -6.27
C ILE A 47 -7.69 -6.07 -6.64
N HIS A 48 -6.52 -6.68 -6.80
CA HIS A 48 -6.39 -8.11 -7.02
C HIS A 48 -6.41 -8.83 -5.67
N ALA A 49 -7.62 -9.18 -5.22
CA ALA A 49 -7.79 -9.98 -4.01
C ALA A 49 -7.49 -11.46 -4.32
N PRO A 50 -6.62 -12.13 -3.55
CA PRO A 50 -6.41 -13.57 -3.67
C PRO A 50 -7.60 -14.35 -3.07
N ASP A 51 -7.78 -15.59 -3.51
CA ASP A 51 -8.67 -16.52 -2.83
C ASP A 51 -8.05 -16.96 -1.50
N LEU A 52 -8.82 -16.87 -0.42
CA LEU A 52 -8.41 -17.20 0.95
C LEU A 52 -9.26 -18.35 1.51
N THR A 53 -9.95 -19.10 0.66
CA THR A 53 -10.68 -20.32 1.06
C THR A 53 -9.69 -21.31 1.70
N ASP A 54 -10.06 -21.86 2.86
CA ASP A 54 -9.25 -22.78 3.66
C ASP A 54 -7.86 -22.27 4.09
N PHE A 55 -7.69 -20.94 4.22
CA PHE A 55 -6.43 -20.35 4.65
C PHE A 55 -6.16 -20.59 6.15
N GLU A 56 -5.12 -21.36 6.46
CA GLU A 56 -4.77 -21.77 7.83
C GLU A 56 -4.34 -20.62 8.75
N LEU A 57 -3.76 -19.56 8.18
CA LEU A 57 -3.20 -18.47 8.95
C LEU A 57 -4.29 -17.53 9.48
N LYS A 58 -4.20 -17.22 10.76
CA LYS A 58 -5.08 -16.27 11.45
C LYS A 58 -4.40 -14.91 11.59
N PRO A 59 -5.16 -13.81 11.70
CA PRO A 59 -4.59 -12.47 11.90
C PRO A 59 -3.84 -12.30 13.22
N TYR A 60 -4.07 -13.20 14.18
CA TYR A 60 -3.42 -13.19 15.50
C TYR A 60 -2.73 -14.51 15.79
N VAL A 61 -1.70 -14.45 16.64
CA VAL A 61 -0.88 -15.59 17.05
C VAL A 61 -1.19 -15.95 18.50
N SER A 62 -1.04 -17.24 18.86
CA SER A 62 -1.15 -17.70 20.24
C SER A 62 -0.08 -17.07 21.13
N ARG A 63 -0.45 -16.73 22.37
CA ARG A 63 0.48 -16.27 23.42
C ARG A 63 1.49 -17.34 23.85
N HIS A 64 1.19 -18.61 23.53
CA HIS A 64 2.05 -19.76 23.82
C HIS A 64 2.92 -20.16 22.63
N ALA A 65 2.97 -19.36 21.56
CA ALA A 65 3.93 -19.58 20.50
C ALA A 65 5.36 -19.50 21.06
N PHE A 66 6.18 -20.49 20.76
CA PHE A 66 7.54 -20.58 21.27
C PHE A 66 8.36 -19.34 20.86
N PRO A 67 9.03 -18.66 21.81
CA PRO A 67 9.93 -17.56 21.47
C PRO A 67 11.16 -18.14 20.76
N ILE A 68 11.26 -17.91 19.46
CA ILE A 68 12.50 -18.17 18.72
C ILE A 68 13.50 -17.08 19.10
N SER A 69 14.75 -17.45 19.40
CA SER A 69 15.79 -16.47 19.70
C SER A 69 16.05 -15.57 18.48
N LYS A 70 16.43 -14.30 18.71
CA LYS A 70 16.70 -13.35 17.62
C LYS A 70 17.81 -13.86 16.68
N GLU A 71 18.80 -14.53 17.26
CA GLU A 71 19.94 -15.13 16.56
C GLU A 71 19.48 -16.23 15.59
N GLU A 72 18.57 -17.11 16.00
CA GLU A 72 17.99 -18.13 15.13
C GLU A 72 17.15 -17.55 13.99
N VAL A 73 16.41 -16.46 14.26
CA VAL A 73 15.64 -15.75 13.23
C VAL A 73 16.58 -15.13 12.19
N ASP A 74 17.65 -14.48 12.64
CA ASP A 74 18.61 -13.82 11.76
C ASP A 74 19.44 -14.83 10.96
N ALA A 75 19.80 -15.98 11.55
CA ALA A 75 20.40 -17.10 10.83
C ALA A 75 19.47 -17.62 9.72
N LYS A 76 18.19 -17.88 10.00
CA LYS A 76 17.20 -18.32 8.99
C LYS A 76 17.05 -17.31 7.84
N LYS A 77 17.07 -16.00 8.14
CA LYS A 77 17.04 -14.95 7.12
C LYS A 77 18.29 -15.00 6.24
N GLN A 78 19.48 -15.11 6.83
CA GLN A 78 20.74 -15.22 6.11
C GLN A 78 20.73 -16.43 5.17
N THR A 79 20.29 -17.60 5.65
CA THR A 79 20.18 -18.81 4.83
C THR A 79 19.20 -18.64 3.66
N LYS A 80 18.03 -18.01 3.90
CA LYS A 80 17.05 -17.73 2.85
C LYS A 80 17.61 -16.79 1.78
N LEU A 81 18.40 -15.79 2.19
CA LEU A 81 19.05 -14.84 1.30
C LEU A 81 20.13 -15.52 0.46
N GLN A 82 20.99 -16.33 1.09
CA GLN A 82 22.00 -17.15 0.40
C GLN A 82 21.36 -18.09 -0.64
N ASN A 83 20.28 -18.78 -0.28
CA ASN A 83 19.55 -19.65 -1.20
C ASN A 83 18.95 -18.88 -2.39
N ARG A 84 18.47 -17.65 -2.17
CA ARG A 84 17.99 -16.78 -3.24
C ARG A 84 19.12 -16.37 -4.17
N MET A 85 20.27 -15.95 -3.63
CA MET A 85 21.44 -15.56 -4.43
C MET A 85 21.95 -16.73 -5.26
N LYS A 86 22.08 -17.92 -4.66
CA LYS A 86 22.49 -19.13 -5.37
C LYS A 86 21.57 -19.50 -6.53
N ARG A 87 20.25 -19.32 -6.38
CA ARG A 87 19.29 -19.54 -7.50
C ARG A 87 19.49 -18.53 -8.63
N LEU A 88 19.77 -17.27 -8.29
CA LEU A 88 20.04 -16.23 -9.28
C LEU A 88 21.36 -16.51 -10.03
N GLU A 89 22.42 -16.87 -9.31
CA GLU A 89 23.70 -17.28 -9.89
C GLU A 89 23.54 -18.47 -10.85
N HIS A 90 22.78 -19.49 -10.45
CA HIS A 90 22.51 -20.65 -11.30
C HIS A 90 21.65 -20.33 -12.53
N SER A 91 20.81 -19.28 -12.47
CA SER A 91 20.02 -18.82 -13.62
C SER A 91 20.80 -17.94 -14.61
N ILE A 92 21.92 -17.36 -14.17
CA ILE A 92 22.75 -16.43 -14.94
C ILE A 92 23.96 -17.15 -15.57
N ALA A 93 24.40 -18.27 -14.99
CA ALA A 93 25.51 -19.05 -15.53
C ALA A 93 25.17 -19.61 -16.92
N PRO A 94 25.96 -19.31 -17.98
CA PRO A 94 25.77 -19.93 -19.27
C PRO A 94 26.08 -21.43 -19.16
N ASN A 95 25.17 -22.27 -19.66
CA ASN A 95 25.43 -23.70 -19.82
C ASN A 95 26.67 -23.87 -20.71
N HIS A 96 27.78 -24.30 -20.11
CA HIS A 96 28.99 -24.71 -20.82
C HIS A 96 28.83 -26.12 -21.38
#